data_AF-A0A814DTZ6-F1
#
_entry.id   AF-A0A814DTZ6-F1
#
_cell.length_a   1.000
_cell.length_b   1.000
_cell.length_c   1.000
_cell.angle_alpha   90.00
_cell.angle_beta   90.00
_cell.angle_gamma   90.00
#
_symmetry.space_group_name_H-M   'P 1'
#
loop_
_entity.id
_entity.type
_entity.pdbx_description
1 polymer ?
#
loop_
_entity_poly.entity_id
_entity_poly.type
_entity_poly.pdbx_seq_one_letter_code
_entity_poly.pdbx_strand_id
1 'polypeptide(L)'
;MNKIVEIKEPDYDPKLPLNDYSVALVGRLSKKTSTLQKQIEHLGGTIVTTIDNTVDVIISTQDEVQKGNKIIQNAQTFEIHIVPEQFLDDIVNGRPSIVMEKLKLSTLGILPHIRKQQTHEKKKIKRKSSNTFKSVGRSKQFIPEKVTMKLKDGAAVDPDSGLEETCHVLKDSETGGIFTAVLCMGRTGTTFSSKKIDEYDDQSEAIDAFHRIFFDKTGNQWTDQETFKKLPNKHYPLEIDYGQHGDNDQIQKMLNDPNSKNCSHLPQSVQDLIRLIFNVKTMEETLLSFEIDLTKIGSTNKTSIVDATNRFYTLIPHNFGLKKPIILDNIDLIQSKTQMIDNLLEIEIAYSMLKGSIDEKDEHPIDVHYKKLKCVIEPVDKNTEEFKRIEQYMINTHASIHNTYTLKLKELFKIIREGEDDRFQKWKKLKNHQLLWHGSRITNFAGILSQGLCIATPEAPMTGYMFGKGVYFADMASKSANYCLPKRETPEGLMLLCEVALGNTYDCYKTTNLSAETLPAGTQSTKGCGQTIPDPKQHYYTDDGGLIPMGRGVNAKIPHSSLLYNEYIVYNTEQIKIKYLLRIEFNYKD
;
A
#
# COMPACT_ATOMS: atom_id res chain seq x y z
N MET A 1 2.13 -35.73 16.33
CA MET A 1 0.69 -35.83 16.05
C MET A 1 -0.07 -34.92 17.02
N ASN A 2 -0.39 -33.70 16.61
CA ASN A 2 -1.26 -32.82 17.40
C ASN A 2 -2.62 -32.74 16.70
N LYS A 3 -3.66 -33.21 17.40
CA LYS A 3 -5.05 -33.23 16.91
C LYS A 3 -5.48 -31.82 16.50
N ILE A 4 -5.94 -31.72 15.25
CA ILE A 4 -6.73 -30.58 14.78
C ILE A 4 -7.99 -30.54 15.64
N VAL A 5 -8.16 -29.47 16.42
CA VAL A 5 -9.44 -29.17 17.05
C VAL A 5 -10.30 -28.55 15.97
N GLU A 6 -11.21 -29.33 15.40
CA GLU A 6 -12.33 -28.79 14.61
C GLU A 6 -13.13 -27.85 15.51
N ILE A 7 -13.22 -26.59 15.12
CA ILE A 7 -13.96 -25.55 15.85
C ILE A 7 -15.42 -25.64 15.40
N LYS A 8 -16.28 -26.23 16.23
CA LYS A 8 -17.74 -26.27 15.99
C LYS A 8 -18.42 -25.01 16.54
N GLU A 9 -19.37 -24.46 15.77
CA GLU A 9 -20.38 -23.51 16.29
C GLU A 9 -21.10 -24.13 17.51
N PRO A 10 -21.62 -23.33 18.46
CA PRO A 10 -22.44 -23.85 19.54
C PRO A 10 -23.65 -24.64 19.00
N ASP A 11 -24.15 -25.62 19.77
CA ASP A 11 -25.31 -26.42 19.38
C ASP A 11 -26.52 -25.50 19.14
N TYR A 12 -26.99 -25.50 17.88
CA TYR A 12 -28.10 -24.67 17.45
C TYR A 12 -29.43 -25.39 17.72
N ASP A 13 -30.23 -24.85 18.63
CA ASP A 13 -31.62 -25.26 18.83
C ASP A 13 -32.55 -24.30 18.05
N PRO A 14 -33.22 -24.77 16.99
CA PRO A 14 -34.19 -23.96 16.24
C PRO A 14 -35.37 -23.44 17.10
N LYS A 15 -35.67 -24.07 18.25
CA LYS A 15 -36.75 -23.65 19.14
C LYS A 15 -36.34 -22.52 20.10
N LEU A 16 -35.07 -22.41 20.42
CA LEU A 16 -34.48 -21.38 21.30
C LEU A 16 -33.22 -20.81 20.63
N PRO A 17 -33.38 -20.07 19.52
CA PRO A 17 -32.25 -19.68 18.67
C PRO A 17 -31.28 -18.71 19.36
N LEU A 18 -31.68 -18.05 20.44
CA LEU A 18 -30.84 -17.16 21.25
C LEU A 18 -30.34 -17.80 22.56
N ASN A 19 -30.45 -19.12 22.71
CA ASN A 19 -29.91 -19.82 23.87
C ASN A 19 -28.41 -19.49 24.05
N ASP A 20 -28.00 -19.11 25.27
CA ASP A 20 -26.66 -18.62 25.62
C ASP A 20 -26.21 -17.28 25.00
N TYR A 21 -27.11 -16.54 24.35
CA TYR A 21 -26.83 -15.17 23.88
C TYR A 21 -27.27 -14.13 24.91
N SER A 22 -26.35 -13.22 25.23
CA SER A 22 -26.62 -11.99 25.96
C SER A 22 -26.94 -10.85 24.99
N VAL A 23 -28.10 -10.23 25.17
CA VAL A 23 -28.66 -9.23 24.23
C VAL A 23 -28.89 -7.91 24.96
N ALA A 24 -28.43 -6.80 24.38
CA ALA A 24 -28.73 -5.47 24.90
C ALA A 24 -29.60 -4.66 23.94
N LEU A 25 -30.52 -3.87 24.50
CA LEU A 25 -31.39 -2.97 23.76
C LEU A 25 -30.90 -1.52 23.94
N VAL A 26 -30.54 -0.85 22.84
CA VAL A 26 -29.94 0.49 22.89
C VAL A 26 -30.63 1.43 21.91
N GLY A 27 -31.04 2.61 22.38
CA GLY A 27 -31.63 3.67 21.55
C GLY A 27 -33.16 3.73 21.59
N ARG A 28 -33.74 4.61 20.76
CA ARG A 28 -35.20 4.73 20.60
C ARG A 28 -35.69 3.70 19.58
N LEU A 29 -36.15 2.56 20.10
CA LEU A 29 -36.69 1.45 19.31
C LEU A 29 -38.18 1.67 18.99
N SER A 30 -38.63 1.13 17.86
CA SER A 30 -39.99 1.22 17.33
C SER A 30 -40.98 0.34 18.10
N LYS A 31 -40.58 -0.87 18.52
CA LYS A 31 -41.37 -1.72 19.42
C LYS A 31 -41.10 -1.32 20.89
N LYS A 32 -42.11 -1.46 21.76
CA LYS A 32 -41.97 -1.20 23.20
C LYS A 32 -40.90 -2.13 23.80
N THR A 33 -40.03 -1.60 24.65
CA THR A 33 -38.94 -2.35 25.30
C THR A 33 -39.44 -3.61 26.01
N SER A 34 -40.58 -3.55 26.69
CA SER A 34 -41.18 -4.71 27.37
C SER A 34 -41.64 -5.81 26.42
N THR A 35 -42.01 -5.47 25.18
CA THR A 35 -42.37 -6.44 24.13
C THR A 35 -41.11 -7.12 23.58
N LEU A 36 -40.07 -6.35 23.31
CA LEU A 36 -38.78 -6.87 22.83
C LEU A 36 -38.11 -7.77 23.87
N GLN A 37 -38.17 -7.41 25.15
CA GLN A 37 -37.65 -8.23 26.24
C GLN A 37 -38.33 -9.60 26.30
N LYS A 38 -39.68 -9.63 26.27
CA LYS A 38 -40.43 -10.90 26.23
C LYS A 38 -40.09 -11.75 25.00
N GLN A 39 -39.86 -11.12 23.84
CA GLN A 39 -39.49 -11.82 22.61
C GLN A 39 -38.08 -12.43 22.73
N ILE A 40 -37.11 -11.70 23.31
CA ILE A 40 -35.75 -12.20 23.56
C ILE A 40 -35.77 -13.39 24.52
N GLU A 41 -36.50 -13.27 25.63
CA GLU A 41 -36.65 -14.35 26.62
C GLU A 41 -37.33 -15.59 26.03
N HIS A 42 -38.37 -15.42 25.21
CA HIS A 42 -39.05 -16.52 24.53
C HIS A 42 -38.14 -17.26 23.53
N LEU A 43 -37.18 -16.56 22.93
CA LEU A 43 -36.18 -17.12 22.02
C LEU A 43 -34.94 -17.69 22.75
N GLY A 44 -34.91 -17.65 24.09
CA GLY A 44 -33.84 -18.20 24.93
C GLY A 44 -32.70 -17.24 25.27
N GLY A 45 -32.79 -15.96 24.89
CA GLY A 45 -31.76 -14.96 25.14
C GLY A 45 -31.84 -14.33 26.54
N THR A 46 -30.69 -13.86 27.05
CA THR A 46 -30.60 -13.13 28.32
C THR A 46 -30.45 -11.63 28.07
N ILE A 47 -31.28 -10.81 28.68
CA ILE A 47 -31.19 -9.35 28.52
C ILE A 47 -30.13 -8.78 29.47
N VAL A 48 -29.25 -7.93 28.93
CA VAL A 48 -28.22 -7.23 29.69
C VAL A 48 -28.32 -5.72 29.48
N THR A 49 -28.06 -4.96 30.55
CA THR A 49 -28.14 -3.48 30.54
C THR A 49 -26.77 -2.83 30.49
N THR A 50 -25.73 -3.54 30.92
CA THR A 50 -24.33 -3.08 30.87
C THR A 50 -23.69 -3.55 29.58
N ILE A 51 -23.07 -2.64 28.83
CA ILE A 51 -22.32 -2.97 27.62
C ILE A 51 -20.85 -3.18 27.95
N ASP A 52 -20.46 -4.46 28.02
CA ASP A 52 -19.09 -4.92 28.17
C ASP A 52 -18.76 -6.03 27.17
N ASN A 53 -17.57 -6.63 27.29
CA ASN A 53 -17.11 -7.66 26.37
C ASN A 53 -17.87 -9.00 26.45
N THR A 54 -18.82 -9.14 27.37
CA THR A 54 -19.66 -10.34 27.52
C THR A 54 -20.90 -10.30 26.63
N VAL A 55 -21.34 -9.10 26.21
CA VAL A 55 -22.58 -8.88 25.43
C VAL A 55 -22.46 -9.42 24.01
N ASP A 56 -23.25 -10.41 23.66
CA ASP A 56 -23.18 -11.10 22.37
C ASP A 56 -23.69 -10.23 21.20
N VAL A 57 -24.82 -9.55 21.37
CA VAL A 57 -25.43 -8.72 20.32
C VAL A 57 -26.18 -7.52 20.90
N ILE A 58 -26.14 -6.40 20.19
CA ILE A 58 -26.88 -5.18 20.52
C ILE A 58 -27.96 -4.95 19.46
N ILE A 59 -29.19 -4.73 19.91
CA ILE A 59 -30.29 -4.31 19.04
C ILE A 59 -30.43 -2.80 19.13
N SER A 60 -30.30 -2.12 18.00
CA SER A 60 -30.33 -0.66 17.89
C SER A 60 -30.84 -0.19 16.52
N THR A 61 -30.88 1.12 16.28
CA THR A 61 -31.29 1.71 15.00
C THR A 61 -30.09 2.30 14.26
N GLN A 62 -30.18 2.43 12.93
CA GLN A 62 -29.13 3.04 12.11
C GLN A 62 -28.82 4.47 12.56
N ASP A 63 -29.86 5.23 12.92
CA ASP A 63 -29.72 6.60 13.43
C ASP A 63 -28.91 6.66 14.74
N GLU A 64 -29.09 5.69 15.64
CA GLU A 64 -28.36 5.66 16.91
C GLU A 64 -26.89 5.27 16.69
N VAL A 65 -26.62 4.38 15.72
CA VAL A 65 -25.27 4.02 15.29
C VAL A 65 -24.56 5.24 14.69
N GLN A 66 -25.24 6.03 13.86
CA GLN A 66 -24.68 7.24 13.23
C GLN A 66 -24.38 8.36 14.24
N LYS A 67 -25.18 8.49 15.30
CA LYS A 67 -24.92 9.47 16.38
C LYS A 67 -23.64 9.17 17.18
N GLY A 68 -23.12 7.94 17.12
CA GLY A 68 -21.82 7.59 17.68
C GLY A 68 -21.69 7.83 19.18
N ASN A 69 -22.76 7.62 19.95
CA ASN A 69 -22.76 7.85 21.41
C ASN A 69 -21.74 6.92 22.13
N LYS A 70 -21.46 7.17 23.42
CA LYS A 70 -20.49 6.36 24.21
C LYS A 70 -20.82 4.86 24.21
N ILE A 71 -22.09 4.48 24.08
CA ILE A 71 -22.53 3.09 24.06
C ILE A 71 -22.15 2.41 22.73
N ILE A 72 -22.35 3.10 21.61
CA ILE A 72 -21.95 2.63 20.28
C ILE A 72 -20.41 2.59 20.16
N GLN A 73 -19.70 3.56 20.73
CA GLN A 73 -18.23 3.54 20.80
C GLN A 73 -17.70 2.35 21.60
N ASN A 74 -18.34 2.02 22.74
CA ASN A 74 -18.01 0.83 23.51
C ASN A 74 -18.32 -0.45 22.73
N ALA A 75 -19.43 -0.50 22.01
CA ALA A 75 -19.78 -1.61 21.13
C ALA A 75 -18.74 -1.84 20.03
N GLN A 76 -18.24 -0.76 19.41
CA GLN A 76 -17.15 -0.81 18.43
C GLN A 76 -15.84 -1.27 19.07
N THR A 77 -15.52 -0.77 20.27
CA THR A 77 -14.30 -1.17 21.02
C THR A 77 -14.29 -2.65 21.37
N PHE A 78 -15.46 -3.23 21.68
CA PHE A 78 -15.62 -4.65 21.99
C PHE A 78 -16.04 -5.49 20.76
N GLU A 79 -16.05 -4.89 19.57
CA GLU A 79 -16.40 -5.55 18.30
C GLU A 79 -17.76 -6.30 18.38
N ILE A 80 -18.74 -5.71 19.08
CA ILE A 80 -20.08 -6.28 19.27
C ILE A 80 -20.93 -6.03 18.02
N HIS A 81 -21.61 -7.07 17.54
CA HIS A 81 -22.59 -6.95 16.47
C HIS A 81 -23.74 -6.04 16.88
N ILE A 82 -24.06 -5.06 16.03
CA ILE A 82 -25.21 -4.18 16.17
C ILE A 82 -26.20 -4.49 15.05
N VAL A 83 -27.42 -4.86 15.41
CA VAL A 83 -28.46 -5.32 14.47
C VAL A 83 -29.78 -4.56 14.69
N PRO A 84 -30.65 -4.44 13.69
CA PRO A 84 -31.96 -3.80 13.83
C PRO A 84 -32.95 -4.69 14.58
N GLU A 85 -34.09 -4.14 15.01
CA GLU A 85 -35.17 -4.89 15.67
C GLU A 85 -35.71 -6.06 14.83
N GLN A 86 -35.61 -5.96 13.50
CA GLN A 86 -35.96 -7.03 12.55
C GLN A 86 -35.20 -8.33 12.82
N PHE A 87 -34.04 -8.26 13.46
CA PHE A 87 -33.26 -9.42 13.87
C PHE A 87 -34.09 -10.44 14.66
N LEU A 88 -34.95 -10.00 15.58
CA LEU A 88 -35.75 -10.91 16.42
C LEU A 88 -36.85 -11.64 15.64
N ASP A 89 -37.25 -11.11 14.49
CA ASP A 89 -38.25 -11.72 13.62
C ASP A 89 -37.56 -12.69 12.63
N ASP A 90 -36.43 -12.29 12.06
CA ASP A 90 -35.65 -13.10 11.10
C ASP A 90 -34.96 -14.31 11.76
N ILE A 91 -34.62 -14.22 13.06
CA ILE A 91 -33.93 -15.30 13.76
C ILE A 91 -34.83 -16.51 14.07
N VAL A 92 -36.16 -16.34 14.05
CA VAL A 92 -37.12 -17.44 14.30
C VAL A 92 -36.92 -18.60 13.31
N ASN A 93 -36.50 -18.29 12.08
CA ASN A 93 -36.25 -19.27 11.01
C ASN A 93 -34.77 -19.31 10.58
N GLY A 94 -33.87 -18.73 11.37
CA GLY A 94 -32.48 -18.47 10.97
C GLY A 94 -31.47 -18.76 12.07
N ARG A 95 -30.23 -19.03 11.66
CA ARG A 95 -29.11 -19.15 12.61
C ARG A 95 -28.61 -17.75 13.01
N PRO A 96 -28.32 -17.50 14.30
CA PRO A 96 -27.82 -16.21 14.77
C PRO A 96 -26.61 -15.68 13.99
N SER A 97 -25.63 -16.53 13.68
CA SER A 97 -24.41 -16.15 12.95
C SER A 97 -24.70 -15.62 11.55
N ILE A 98 -25.63 -16.25 10.83
CA ILE A 98 -26.01 -15.87 9.46
C ILE A 98 -26.87 -14.60 9.48
N VAL A 99 -27.85 -14.54 10.38
CA VAL A 99 -28.81 -13.41 10.44
C VAL A 99 -28.11 -12.13 10.93
N MET A 100 -27.17 -12.24 11.90
CA MET A 100 -26.39 -11.09 12.37
C MET A 100 -25.53 -10.49 11.26
N GLU A 101 -24.84 -11.31 10.47
CA GLU A 101 -24.00 -10.82 9.37
C GLU A 101 -24.83 -10.18 8.26
N LYS A 102 -26.01 -10.74 7.98
CA LYS A 102 -26.93 -10.20 6.97
C LYS A 102 -27.53 -8.85 7.40
N LEU A 103 -27.83 -8.67 8.68
CA LEU A 103 -28.55 -7.50 9.19
C LEU A 103 -27.67 -6.48 9.93
N LYS A 104 -26.34 -6.63 9.94
CA LYS A 104 -25.45 -5.74 10.68
C LYS A 104 -25.59 -4.28 10.24
N LEU A 105 -25.72 -3.39 11.22
CA LEU A 105 -25.81 -1.93 11.02
C LEU A 105 -24.43 -1.25 11.06
N SER A 106 -23.39 -1.99 11.45
CA SER A 106 -22.01 -1.51 11.53
C SER A 106 -21.04 -2.46 10.83
N THR A 107 -19.94 -1.91 10.31
CA THR A 107 -18.91 -2.65 9.57
C THR A 107 -17.92 -3.40 10.47
N LEU A 108 -18.00 -3.23 11.80
CA LEU A 108 -16.99 -3.68 12.78
C LEU A 108 -17.43 -4.85 13.69
N GLY A 109 -18.64 -5.40 13.51
CA GLY A 109 -19.11 -6.52 14.35
C GLY A 109 -18.35 -7.82 14.08
N ILE A 110 -17.89 -8.52 15.13
CA ILE A 110 -17.34 -9.89 15.05
C ILE A 110 -18.31 -10.89 15.70
N LEU A 111 -18.45 -12.08 15.12
CA LEU A 111 -19.39 -13.09 15.62
C LEU A 111 -19.05 -13.51 17.06
N PRO A 112 -20.04 -13.71 17.94
CA PRO A 112 -19.76 -13.80 19.38
C PRO A 112 -18.93 -15.02 19.80
N HIS A 113 -19.09 -16.16 19.12
CA HIS A 113 -18.29 -17.37 19.37
C HIS A 113 -16.81 -17.18 19.01
N ILE A 114 -16.49 -16.33 18.03
CA ILE A 114 -15.12 -15.96 17.67
C ILE A 114 -14.53 -15.05 18.75
N ARG A 115 -15.29 -14.04 19.20
CA ARG A 115 -14.85 -13.10 20.25
C ARG A 115 -14.63 -13.77 21.62
N LYS A 116 -15.51 -14.68 22.01
CA LYS A 116 -15.39 -15.47 23.26
C LYS A 116 -14.13 -16.36 23.24
N GLN A 117 -13.72 -16.90 22.09
CA GLN A 117 -12.47 -17.67 21.97
C GLN A 117 -11.22 -16.79 22.11
N GLN A 118 -11.20 -15.61 21.48
CA GLN A 118 -10.10 -14.64 21.61
C GLN A 118 -9.89 -14.17 23.06
N THR A 119 -10.97 -14.07 23.85
CA THR A 119 -10.88 -13.72 25.28
C THR A 119 -10.45 -14.89 26.16
N HIS A 120 -10.85 -16.13 25.84
CA HIS A 120 -10.39 -17.33 26.56
C HIS A 120 -8.90 -17.62 26.34
N GLU A 121 -8.35 -17.42 25.13
CA GLU A 121 -6.91 -17.56 24.87
C GLU A 121 -6.09 -16.51 25.64
N LYS A 122 -6.56 -15.24 25.69
CA LYS A 122 -5.95 -14.18 26.52
C LYS A 122 -5.96 -14.51 28.02
N LYS A 123 -7.01 -15.18 28.54
CA LYS A 123 -7.08 -15.63 29.96
C LYS A 123 -6.19 -16.85 30.24
N LYS A 124 -6.00 -17.76 29.30
CA LYS A 124 -5.05 -18.90 29.43
C LYS A 124 -3.60 -18.44 29.51
N ILE A 125 -3.24 -17.37 28.82
CA ILE A 125 -1.90 -16.76 28.89
C ILE A 125 -1.64 -16.15 30.29
N LYS A 126 -2.65 -15.53 30.92
CA LYS A 126 -2.53 -14.94 32.26
C LYS A 126 -2.42 -15.93 33.43
N ARG A 127 -2.93 -17.16 33.30
CA ARG A 127 -2.90 -18.16 34.38
C ARG A 127 -1.58 -18.90 34.55
N LYS A 128 -0.60 -18.70 33.65
CA LYS A 128 0.75 -19.30 33.76
C LYS A 128 1.81 -18.42 34.43
N SER A 129 1.44 -17.24 34.93
CA SER A 129 2.35 -16.34 35.64
C SER A 129 1.92 -16.17 37.10
N SER A 130 2.24 -17.15 37.95
CA SER A 130 2.38 -16.92 39.38
C SER A 130 3.85 -17.13 39.73
N ASN A 131 4.64 -16.09 39.54
CA ASN A 131 5.73 -15.76 40.45
C ASN A 131 5.96 -14.25 40.41
N THR A 132 5.95 -13.70 41.60
CA THR A 132 5.80 -12.30 41.96
C THR A 132 7.06 -11.53 41.60
N PHE A 133 6.99 -10.61 40.64
CA PHE A 133 7.92 -9.48 40.57
C PHE A 133 7.14 -8.19 40.34
N LYS A 134 7.52 -7.18 41.14
CA LYS A 134 6.80 -5.94 41.41
C LYS A 134 6.62 -5.10 40.15
N SER A 135 5.39 -4.65 39.95
CA SER A 135 5.03 -3.62 38.98
C SER A 135 5.57 -2.25 39.41
N VAL A 136 6.33 -1.60 38.53
CA VAL A 136 6.44 -0.15 38.51
C VAL A 136 5.89 0.33 37.17
N GLY A 137 4.87 1.18 37.24
CA GLY A 137 4.62 2.26 36.28
C GLY A 137 4.10 1.90 34.89
N ARG A 138 2.83 2.20 34.66
CA ARG A 138 2.27 2.58 33.35
C ARG A 138 3.23 3.56 32.65
N SER A 139 3.71 3.23 31.45
CA SER A 139 4.11 4.26 30.49
C SER A 139 4.02 3.76 29.05
N LYS A 140 3.58 4.71 28.24
CA LYS A 140 3.45 4.85 26.78
C LYS A 140 4.19 3.81 25.93
N GLN A 141 3.55 3.37 24.84
CA GLN A 141 4.23 2.82 23.67
C GLN A 141 5.36 3.78 23.29
N PHE A 142 6.59 3.43 23.68
CA PHE A 142 7.78 4.07 23.18
C PHE A 142 7.94 3.60 21.74
N ILE A 143 7.72 4.53 20.82
CA ILE A 143 8.41 4.55 19.54
C ILE A 143 9.89 4.68 19.91
N PRO A 144 10.82 3.87 19.39
CA PRO A 144 12.24 4.12 19.62
C PRO A 144 12.55 5.53 19.13
N GLU A 145 13.13 6.37 19.98
CA GLU A 145 13.76 7.60 19.51
C GLU A 145 14.83 7.23 18.48
N LYS A 146 14.90 8.04 17.42
CA LYS A 146 15.86 7.96 16.32
C LYS A 146 17.23 7.48 16.79
N VAL A 147 17.69 6.35 16.27
CA VAL A 147 19.05 5.88 16.48
C VAL A 147 19.87 6.23 15.24
N THR A 148 20.76 7.21 15.38
CA THR A 148 21.74 7.59 14.35
C THR A 148 22.78 6.48 14.21
N MET A 149 22.77 5.75 13.08
CA MET A 149 23.85 4.83 12.72
C MET A 149 25.13 5.61 12.40
N LYS A 150 26.21 5.37 13.15
CA LYS A 150 27.54 5.89 12.81
C LYS A 150 28.32 4.87 11.99
N LEU A 151 28.93 5.32 10.89
CA LEU A 151 29.82 4.49 10.07
C LEU A 151 31.26 4.58 10.56
N LYS A 152 31.89 3.41 10.73
CA LYS A 152 33.32 3.21 10.53
C LYS A 152 33.47 2.10 9.49
N ASP A 153 34.17 2.38 8.39
CA ASP A 153 34.56 1.41 7.34
C ASP A 153 33.42 0.70 6.59
N GLY A 154 32.32 1.43 6.37
CA GLY A 154 31.36 1.15 5.30
C GLY A 154 30.25 0.12 5.61
N ALA A 155 30.11 -0.38 6.83
CA ALA A 155 28.93 -1.13 7.26
C ALA A 155 28.58 -0.74 8.70
N ALA A 156 27.30 -0.52 8.97
CA ALA A 156 26.85 -0.05 10.28
C ALA A 156 26.64 -1.22 11.24
N VAL A 157 27.15 -1.08 12.47
CA VAL A 157 26.88 -2.02 13.56
C VAL A 157 25.41 -1.90 13.94
N ASP A 158 24.73 -3.05 14.12
CA ASP A 158 23.35 -3.10 14.57
C ASP A 158 23.23 -2.36 15.92
N PRO A 159 22.50 -1.23 16.02
CA PRO A 159 22.41 -0.46 17.26
C PRO A 159 21.73 -1.24 18.38
N ASP A 160 20.96 -2.26 18.03
CA ASP A 160 20.40 -3.17 19.01
C ASP A 160 21.48 -3.99 19.76
N SER A 161 22.73 -4.03 19.26
CA SER A 161 23.86 -4.62 19.96
C SER A 161 24.37 -3.76 21.13
N GLY A 162 24.16 -2.44 21.09
CA GLY A 162 24.78 -1.49 22.03
C GLY A 162 26.29 -1.29 21.80
N LEU A 163 26.83 -1.76 20.67
CA LEU A 163 28.26 -1.73 20.33
C LEU A 163 28.57 -0.70 19.23
N GLU A 164 27.60 0.11 18.83
CA GLU A 164 27.68 1.00 17.67
C GLU A 164 28.72 2.12 17.81
N GLU A 165 29.11 2.48 19.02
CA GLU A 165 30.14 3.48 19.30
C GLU A 165 31.54 2.88 19.46
N THR A 166 31.63 1.58 19.75
CA THR A 166 32.87 0.90 20.19
C THR A 166 33.40 -0.10 19.17
N CYS A 167 32.56 -0.61 18.28
CA CYS A 167 32.91 -1.68 17.34
C CYS A 167 32.65 -1.29 15.88
N HIS A 168 33.15 -2.08 14.94
CA HIS A 168 32.85 -2.01 13.51
C HIS A 168 32.52 -3.41 12.98
N VAL A 169 31.82 -3.50 11.84
CA VAL A 169 31.53 -4.79 11.19
C VAL A 169 32.80 -5.29 10.49
N LEU A 170 33.26 -6.49 10.86
CA LEU A 170 34.46 -7.10 10.28
C LEU A 170 34.24 -7.42 8.79
N LYS A 171 35.14 -6.94 7.92
CA LYS A 171 35.06 -7.12 6.45
C LYS A 171 36.26 -7.83 5.81
N ASP A 172 37.46 -7.68 6.38
CA ASP A 172 38.69 -8.34 5.94
C ASP A 172 39.66 -8.52 7.11
N SER A 173 40.60 -9.44 6.96
CA SER A 173 41.44 -10.00 8.04
C SER A 173 42.49 -9.04 8.60
N GLU A 174 42.06 -7.97 9.28
CA GLU A 174 42.95 -7.15 10.10
C GLU A 174 43.17 -7.83 11.46
N THR A 175 44.43 -8.16 11.74
CA THR A 175 44.82 -8.90 12.95
C THR A 175 45.06 -7.95 14.11
N GLY A 176 44.20 -8.03 15.14
CA GLY A 176 44.43 -7.47 16.47
C GLY A 176 43.18 -6.87 17.10
N GLY A 177 42.70 -7.44 18.21
CA GLY A 177 41.56 -6.93 18.98
C GLY A 177 40.73 -8.03 19.62
N ILE A 178 39.74 -7.65 20.44
CA ILE A 178 38.67 -8.55 20.90
C ILE A 178 37.59 -8.54 19.81
N PHE A 179 37.16 -9.73 19.38
CA PHE A 179 36.15 -9.90 18.36
C PHE A 179 34.81 -10.28 18.99
N THR A 180 33.72 -9.76 18.45
CA THR A 180 32.38 -10.00 18.99
C THR A 180 31.47 -10.58 17.91
N ALA A 181 30.85 -11.73 18.18
CA ALA A 181 29.79 -12.29 17.36
C ALA A 181 28.43 -11.94 17.95
N VAL A 182 27.59 -11.25 17.18
CA VAL A 182 26.25 -10.81 17.59
C VAL A 182 25.19 -11.61 16.85
N LEU A 183 24.30 -12.28 17.60
CA LEU A 183 23.12 -12.95 17.06
C LEU A 183 21.85 -12.30 17.62
N CYS A 184 21.13 -11.60 16.75
CA CYS A 184 19.79 -11.10 17.01
C CYS A 184 18.76 -12.06 16.39
N MET A 185 17.81 -12.57 17.19
CA MET A 185 16.68 -13.36 16.69
C MET A 185 15.39 -12.73 17.17
N GLY A 186 14.42 -12.56 16.29
CA GLY A 186 13.13 -12.01 16.68
C GLY A 186 12.06 -12.19 15.63
N ARG A 187 10.86 -11.72 15.94
CA ARG A 187 9.75 -11.68 14.99
C ARG A 187 9.75 -10.33 14.27
N THR A 188 9.86 -10.36 12.94
CA THR A 188 9.93 -9.19 12.06
C THR A 188 8.88 -8.13 12.42
N GLY A 189 9.32 -6.87 12.58
CA GLY A 189 8.44 -5.73 12.88
C GLY A 189 7.89 -5.69 14.31
N THR A 190 8.41 -6.50 15.23
CA THR A 190 8.00 -6.53 16.65
C THR A 190 9.19 -6.46 17.59
N THR A 191 8.97 -5.99 18.82
CA THR A 191 9.99 -5.93 19.89
C THR A 191 10.30 -7.29 20.52
N PHE A 192 9.71 -8.38 20.00
CA PHE A 192 10.00 -9.73 20.47
C PHE A 192 11.30 -10.24 19.85
N SER A 193 12.42 -9.79 20.41
CA SER A 193 13.77 -10.23 20.05
C SER A 193 14.53 -10.78 21.25
N SER A 194 15.29 -11.85 21.04
CA SER A 194 16.35 -12.32 21.93
C SER A 194 17.69 -12.01 21.29
N LYS A 195 18.63 -11.50 22.09
CA LYS A 195 19.99 -11.16 21.65
C LYS A 195 20.98 -12.06 22.37
N LYS A 196 21.99 -12.54 21.64
CA LYS A 196 23.14 -13.25 22.19
C LYS A 196 24.41 -12.58 21.65
N ILE A 197 25.30 -12.21 22.57
CA ILE A 197 26.58 -11.61 22.27
C ILE A 197 27.62 -12.55 22.88
N ASP A 198 28.51 -13.07 22.05
CA ASP A 198 29.64 -13.89 22.48
C ASP A 198 30.94 -13.14 22.11
N GLU A 199 31.86 -13.03 23.07
CA GLU A 199 33.16 -12.37 22.92
C GLU A 199 34.26 -13.41 22.73
N TYR A 200 35.25 -13.08 21.89
CA TYR A 200 36.35 -13.95 21.50
C TYR A 200 37.66 -13.17 21.50
N ASP A 201 38.69 -13.77 22.08
CA ASP A 201 40.05 -13.20 22.12
C ASP A 201 40.84 -13.47 20.82
N ASP A 202 40.36 -14.41 20.01
CA ASP A 202 40.95 -14.81 18.73
C ASP A 202 39.97 -14.64 17.56
N GLN A 203 40.49 -14.11 16.45
CA GLN A 203 39.70 -13.84 15.25
C GLN A 203 39.19 -15.13 14.58
N SER A 204 40.02 -16.16 14.54
CA SER A 204 39.66 -17.44 13.92
C SER A 204 38.52 -18.10 14.69
N GLU A 205 38.56 -18.05 16.03
CA GLU A 205 37.49 -18.57 16.88
C GLU A 205 36.16 -17.83 16.65
N ALA A 206 36.20 -16.50 16.49
CA ALA A 206 35.00 -15.71 16.17
C ALA A 206 34.43 -16.06 14.79
N ILE A 207 35.28 -16.23 13.77
CA ILE A 207 34.88 -16.63 12.41
C ILE A 207 34.26 -18.04 12.42
N ASP A 208 34.89 -18.99 13.12
CA ASP A 208 34.39 -20.36 13.23
C ASP A 208 33.04 -20.41 13.97
N ALA A 209 32.90 -19.61 15.04
CA ALA A 209 31.63 -19.47 15.74
C ALA A 209 30.54 -18.89 14.82
N PHE A 210 30.86 -17.88 14.01
CA PHE A 210 29.95 -17.32 13.03
C PHE A 210 29.54 -18.36 11.97
N HIS A 211 30.50 -19.07 11.36
CA HIS A 211 30.22 -20.14 10.38
C HIS A 211 29.34 -21.23 10.97
N ARG A 212 29.60 -21.65 12.22
CA ARG A 212 28.79 -22.64 12.91
C ARG A 212 27.36 -22.15 13.16
N ILE A 213 27.19 -20.92 13.64
CA ILE A 213 25.86 -20.32 13.85
C ILE A 213 25.13 -20.22 12.50
N PHE A 214 25.80 -19.76 11.45
CA PHE A 214 25.23 -19.67 10.11
C PHE A 214 24.76 -21.05 9.62
N PHE A 215 25.62 -22.07 9.70
CA PHE A 215 25.28 -23.45 9.33
C PHE A 215 24.13 -24.00 10.18
N ASP A 216 24.13 -23.78 11.48
CA ASP A 216 23.04 -24.21 12.37
C ASP A 216 21.70 -23.58 11.98
N LYS A 217 21.70 -22.30 11.57
CA LYS A 217 20.49 -21.56 11.21
C LYS A 217 20.00 -21.83 9.79
N THR A 218 20.90 -22.00 8.82
CA THR A 218 20.58 -22.10 7.39
C THR A 218 20.71 -23.53 6.83
N GLY A 219 21.55 -24.35 7.45
CA GLY A 219 21.96 -25.68 6.97
C GLY A 219 22.90 -25.65 5.74
N ASN A 220 23.48 -24.49 5.43
CA ASN A 220 24.43 -24.30 4.34
C ASN A 220 25.75 -23.76 4.92
N GLN A 221 26.88 -24.06 4.27
CA GLN A 221 28.17 -23.46 4.64
C GLN A 221 28.19 -21.98 4.24
N TRP A 222 28.86 -21.15 5.03
CA TRP A 222 29.00 -19.73 4.71
C TRP A 222 29.79 -19.49 3.41
N THR A 223 30.76 -20.35 3.11
CA THR A 223 31.60 -20.26 1.91
C THR A 223 30.86 -20.57 0.61
N ASP A 224 29.71 -21.23 0.68
CA ASP A 224 29.03 -21.80 -0.48
C ASP A 224 27.84 -20.94 -0.94
N GLN A 225 28.00 -19.61 -0.88
CA GLN A 225 26.91 -18.65 -1.12
C GLN A 225 26.28 -18.81 -2.51
N GLU A 226 27.10 -19.07 -3.54
CA GLU A 226 26.64 -19.26 -4.93
C GLU A 226 25.78 -20.52 -5.13
N THR A 227 25.92 -21.51 -4.23
CA THR A 227 25.19 -22.79 -4.32
C THR A 227 24.15 -22.95 -3.21
N PHE A 228 23.82 -21.87 -2.50
CA PHE A 228 22.92 -21.88 -1.35
C PHE A 228 21.57 -22.53 -1.68
N LYS A 229 21.13 -23.50 -0.86
CA LYS A 229 19.83 -24.16 -1.02
C LYS A 229 18.96 -23.93 0.21
N LYS A 230 17.76 -23.40 -0.02
CA LYS A 230 16.73 -23.29 1.02
C LYS A 230 16.34 -24.68 1.52
N LEU A 231 16.54 -24.94 2.82
CA LEU A 231 16.10 -26.18 3.48
C LEU A 231 14.80 -25.98 4.28
N PRO A 232 13.95 -27.01 4.43
CA PRO A 232 12.78 -26.95 5.30
C PRO A 232 13.14 -26.60 6.75
N ASN A 233 12.36 -25.71 7.38
CA ASN A 233 12.55 -25.23 8.77
C ASN A 233 13.90 -24.53 9.07
N LYS A 234 14.71 -24.21 8.05
CA LYS A 234 15.93 -23.41 8.18
C LYS A 234 15.73 -21.98 7.68
N HIS A 235 16.59 -21.05 8.07
CA HIS A 235 16.54 -19.65 7.62
C HIS A 235 17.05 -19.51 6.18
N TYR A 236 16.68 -18.41 5.54
CA TYR A 236 17.18 -17.99 4.23
C TYR A 236 17.87 -16.64 4.41
N PRO A 237 19.11 -16.46 3.94
CA PRO A 237 19.78 -15.16 3.99
C PRO A 237 19.11 -14.20 3.01
N LEU A 238 18.92 -12.96 3.44
CA LEU A 238 18.51 -11.87 2.57
C LEU A 238 19.73 -10.97 2.35
N GLU A 239 19.93 -10.58 1.10
CA GLU A 239 20.92 -9.56 0.77
C GLU A 239 20.38 -8.21 1.23
N ILE A 240 21.05 -7.64 2.23
CA ILE A 240 20.67 -6.35 2.83
C ILE A 240 21.81 -5.40 2.55
N ASP A 241 21.51 -4.31 1.86
CA ASP A 241 22.40 -3.16 1.84
C ASP A 241 22.18 -2.36 3.14
N TYR A 242 23.09 -2.49 4.10
CA TYR A 242 23.11 -1.74 5.37
C TYR A 242 23.47 -0.25 5.18
N GLY A 243 23.23 0.32 4.00
CA GLY A 243 23.58 1.67 3.61
C GLY A 243 23.13 2.75 4.60
N GLN A 244 23.81 3.90 4.52
CA GLN A 244 23.85 4.99 5.50
C GLN A 244 22.45 5.62 5.78
N HIS A 245 21.67 5.05 6.71
CA HIS A 245 20.38 5.61 7.12
C HIS A 245 20.51 6.92 7.92
N GLY A 246 21.73 7.27 8.39
CA GLY A 246 22.01 8.48 9.16
C GLY A 246 21.86 9.80 8.39
N ASP A 247 21.95 9.78 7.06
CA ASP A 247 21.97 11.00 6.24
C ASP A 247 20.57 11.54 5.90
N ASN A 248 19.53 10.69 5.95
CA ASN A 248 18.18 11.06 5.53
C ASN A 248 17.60 12.25 6.33
N ASP A 249 17.88 12.29 7.63
CA ASP A 249 17.44 13.38 8.52
C ASP A 249 18.18 14.70 8.25
N GLN A 250 19.47 14.62 7.89
CA GLN A 250 20.25 15.79 7.53
C GLN A 250 19.77 16.34 6.19
N ILE A 251 19.54 15.45 5.21
CA ILE A 251 18.99 15.79 3.89
C ILE A 251 17.62 16.45 4.04
N GLN A 252 16.71 15.89 4.85
CA GLN A 252 15.38 16.47 5.07
C GLN A 252 15.44 17.83 5.78
N LYS A 253 16.37 18.02 6.73
CA LYS A 253 16.61 19.33 7.37
C LYS A 253 17.17 20.33 6.37
N MET A 254 18.10 19.92 5.51
CA MET A 254 18.68 20.76 4.47
C MET A 254 17.65 21.19 3.42
N LEU A 255 16.74 20.30 3.00
CA LEU A 255 15.66 20.62 2.05
C LEU A 255 14.64 21.63 2.60
N ASN A 256 14.49 21.64 3.92
CA ASN A 256 13.53 22.47 4.63
C ASN A 256 14.18 23.68 5.34
N ASP A 257 15.48 23.93 5.18
CA ASP A 257 16.17 25.04 5.84
C ASP A 257 15.85 26.37 5.13
N PRO A 258 15.05 27.27 5.74
CA PRO A 258 14.75 28.57 5.15
C PRO A 258 15.96 29.53 5.16
N ASN A 259 17.04 29.19 5.86
CA ASN A 259 18.25 30.01 6.03
C ASN A 259 19.48 29.44 5.29
N SER A 260 19.28 28.56 4.30
CA SER A 260 20.38 28.12 3.42
C SER A 260 21.09 29.34 2.83
N LYS A 261 22.43 29.36 2.93
CA LYS A 261 23.25 30.52 2.55
C LYS A 261 23.08 30.96 1.09
N ASN A 262 22.56 30.09 0.23
CA ASN A 262 22.29 30.34 -1.19
C ASN A 262 20.80 30.11 -1.47
N CYS A 263 20.05 31.10 -1.95
CA CYS A 263 18.66 30.90 -2.34
C CYS A 263 18.57 30.11 -3.66
N SER A 264 17.65 29.14 -3.74
CA SER A 264 17.33 28.48 -5.01
C SER A 264 16.76 29.49 -6.02
N HIS A 265 17.17 29.36 -7.28
CA HIS A 265 16.67 30.18 -8.39
C HIS A 265 15.43 29.57 -9.05
N LEU A 266 14.98 28.40 -8.60
CA LEU A 266 13.78 27.75 -9.13
C LEU A 266 12.51 28.49 -8.67
N PRO A 267 11.45 28.51 -9.49
CA PRO A 267 10.15 29.03 -9.07
C PRO A 267 9.66 28.31 -7.80
N GLN A 268 8.96 29.03 -6.92
CA GLN A 268 8.49 28.48 -5.63
C GLN A 268 7.65 27.21 -5.81
N SER A 269 6.79 27.17 -6.83
CA SER A 269 5.97 26.01 -7.17
C SER A 269 6.80 24.77 -7.53
N VAL A 270 7.95 24.96 -8.18
CA VAL A 270 8.89 23.88 -8.50
C VAL A 270 9.61 23.44 -7.22
N GLN A 271 10.06 24.37 -6.38
CA GLN A 271 10.68 24.01 -5.09
C GLN A 271 9.72 23.19 -4.22
N ASP A 272 8.45 23.57 -4.14
CA ASP A 272 7.43 22.87 -3.38
C ASP A 272 7.15 21.46 -3.96
N LEU A 273 7.17 21.32 -5.28
CA LEU A 273 7.09 20.02 -5.94
C LEU A 273 8.30 19.13 -5.60
N ILE A 274 9.52 19.66 -5.63
CA ILE A 274 10.73 18.91 -5.27
C ILE A 274 10.67 18.44 -3.81
N ARG A 275 10.27 19.33 -2.89
CA ARG A 275 10.04 18.97 -1.48
C ARG A 275 8.97 17.88 -1.32
N LEU A 276 7.94 17.89 -2.18
CA LEU A 276 6.85 16.91 -2.15
C LEU A 276 7.32 15.53 -2.60
N ILE A 277 8.02 15.41 -3.73
CA ILE A 277 8.42 14.12 -4.31
C ILE A 277 9.65 13.51 -3.62
N PHE A 278 10.50 14.31 -2.97
CA PHE A 278 11.65 13.87 -2.18
C PHE A 278 11.38 13.85 -0.66
N ASN A 279 10.11 13.76 -0.26
CA ASN A 279 9.76 13.69 1.16
C ASN A 279 10.00 12.29 1.73
N VAL A 280 11.08 12.13 2.49
CA VAL A 280 11.49 10.87 3.12
C VAL A 280 10.38 10.32 4.02
N LYS A 281 9.71 11.19 4.80
CA LYS A 281 8.62 10.79 5.69
C LYS A 281 7.44 10.21 4.90
N THR A 282 7.08 10.82 3.77
CA THR A 282 6.02 10.28 2.89
C THR A 282 6.42 8.94 2.29
N MET A 283 7.70 8.76 1.93
CA MET A 283 8.21 7.46 1.47
C MET A 283 8.10 6.41 2.58
N GLU A 284 8.60 6.70 3.79
CA GLU A 284 8.50 5.82 4.97
C GLU A 284 7.05 5.44 5.30
N GLU A 285 6.13 6.43 5.33
CA GLU A 285 4.71 6.18 5.56
C GLU A 285 4.09 5.30 4.46
N THR A 286 4.54 5.45 3.21
CA THR A 286 4.10 4.62 2.08
C THR A 286 4.58 3.19 2.26
N LEU A 287 5.84 2.98 2.65
CA LEU A 287 6.41 1.67 2.98
C LEU A 287 5.59 0.98 4.08
N LEU A 288 5.29 1.69 5.16
CA LEU A 288 4.46 1.20 6.27
C LEU A 288 3.02 0.90 5.83
N SER A 289 2.46 1.65 4.88
CA SER A 289 1.09 1.44 4.40
C SER A 289 0.91 0.08 3.71
N PHE A 290 1.96 -0.46 3.08
CA PHE A 290 1.90 -1.79 2.45
C PHE A 290 1.84 -2.95 3.46
N GLU A 291 2.10 -2.66 4.73
CA GLU A 291 2.00 -3.62 5.84
C GLU A 291 0.56 -3.85 6.30
N ILE A 292 -0.42 -3.06 5.83
CA ILE A 292 -1.78 -3.05 6.37
C ILE A 292 -2.86 -3.43 5.34
N ASP A 293 -3.67 -4.40 5.77
CA ASP A 293 -4.97 -4.90 5.29
C ASP A 293 -5.09 -5.53 3.90
N LEU A 294 -5.03 -6.85 3.92
CA LEU A 294 -5.51 -7.73 2.86
C LEU A 294 -6.51 -8.72 3.48
N THR A 295 -7.76 -8.28 3.64
CA THR A 295 -8.86 -9.17 4.07
C THR A 295 -9.72 -9.53 2.87
N LYS A 296 -9.50 -10.72 2.28
CA LYS A 296 -10.45 -11.48 1.44
C LYS A 296 -9.84 -12.84 1.08
N ILE A 297 -10.65 -13.91 1.17
CA ILE A 297 -10.24 -15.33 1.06
C ILE A 297 -10.87 -15.95 -0.19
N GLY A 298 -10.11 -16.80 -0.90
CA GLY A 298 -10.62 -17.65 -1.98
C GLY A 298 -9.85 -18.98 -2.09
N SER A 299 -10.53 -20.09 -1.80
CA SER A 299 -9.97 -21.45 -1.84
C SER A 299 -9.61 -21.95 -3.25
N THR A 300 -8.41 -22.51 -3.44
CA THR A 300 -8.15 -23.87 -4.00
C THR A 300 -6.64 -24.22 -4.05
N ASN A 301 -6.31 -25.51 -4.11
CA ASN A 301 -4.97 -26.15 -4.10
C ASN A 301 -3.93 -25.58 -3.10
N LYS A 302 -4.14 -25.92 -1.82
CA LYS A 302 -3.47 -25.30 -0.67
C LYS A 302 -1.94 -25.44 -0.65
N THR A 303 -1.35 -26.56 -1.07
CA THR A 303 0.06 -26.82 -0.77
C THR A 303 1.04 -25.97 -1.59
N SER A 304 0.81 -25.83 -2.90
CA SER A 304 1.69 -25.04 -3.77
C SER A 304 1.52 -23.53 -3.55
N ILE A 305 0.29 -23.07 -3.31
CA ILE A 305 0.01 -21.66 -3.00
C ILE A 305 0.61 -21.27 -1.65
N VAL A 306 0.51 -22.14 -0.64
CA VAL A 306 1.14 -21.90 0.67
C VAL A 306 2.67 -21.86 0.54
N ASP A 307 3.28 -22.76 -0.24
CA ASP A 307 4.72 -22.71 -0.50
C ASP A 307 5.14 -21.41 -1.20
N ALA A 308 4.44 -21.02 -2.28
CA ALA A 308 4.70 -19.76 -2.98
C ALA A 308 4.51 -18.53 -2.07
N THR A 309 3.47 -18.53 -1.23
CA THR A 309 3.22 -17.50 -0.22
C THR A 309 4.38 -17.43 0.79
N ASN A 310 4.83 -18.58 1.30
CA ASN A 310 5.94 -18.65 2.25
C ASN A 310 7.23 -18.12 1.61
N ARG A 311 7.51 -18.48 0.36
CA ARG A 311 8.67 -17.99 -0.39
C ARG A 311 8.61 -16.47 -0.56
N PHE A 312 7.44 -15.93 -0.93
CA PHE A 312 7.24 -14.49 -1.06
C PHE A 312 7.53 -13.74 0.25
N TYR A 313 6.91 -14.14 1.37
CA TYR A 313 7.15 -13.47 2.66
C TYR A 313 8.52 -13.75 3.29
N THR A 314 9.23 -14.78 2.80
CA THR A 314 10.63 -15.00 3.17
C THR A 314 11.53 -14.01 2.44
N LEU A 315 11.30 -13.77 1.15
CA LEU A 315 12.08 -12.85 0.31
C LEU A 315 11.79 -11.38 0.60
N ILE A 316 10.52 -11.06 0.88
CA ILE A 316 10.07 -9.70 1.19
C ILE A 316 9.53 -9.71 2.63
N PRO A 317 10.30 -9.21 3.60
CA PRO A 317 9.87 -9.14 4.99
C PRO A 317 8.57 -8.32 5.14
N HIS A 318 7.64 -8.83 5.93
CA HIS A 318 6.36 -8.17 6.23
C HIS A 318 6.09 -8.18 7.73
N ASN A 319 5.49 -7.10 8.24
CA ASN A 319 5.05 -7.02 9.62
C ASN A 319 3.57 -7.41 9.76
N PHE A 320 3.31 -8.63 10.26
CA PHE A 320 1.94 -9.08 10.58
C PHE A 320 1.56 -8.87 12.06
N GLY A 321 2.40 -8.18 12.85
CA GLY A 321 2.29 -8.17 14.30
C GLY A 321 2.21 -9.61 14.82
N LEU A 322 1.21 -9.93 15.65
CA LEU A 322 0.97 -11.30 16.15
C LEU A 322 0.08 -12.16 15.25
N LYS A 323 -0.51 -11.58 14.18
CA LYS A 323 -1.38 -12.30 13.25
C LYS A 323 -0.54 -13.23 12.36
N LYS A 324 -1.18 -14.24 11.77
CA LYS A 324 -0.52 -15.11 10.78
C LYS A 324 -0.41 -14.36 9.44
N PRO A 325 0.65 -14.61 8.64
CA PRO A 325 0.72 -14.15 7.27
C PRO A 325 -0.50 -14.57 6.45
N ILE A 326 -0.91 -13.71 5.51
CA ILE A 326 -2.11 -13.90 4.69
C ILE A 326 -1.76 -14.75 3.48
N ILE A 327 -2.58 -15.75 3.13
CA ILE A 327 -2.30 -16.59 1.96
C ILE A 327 -2.60 -15.80 0.68
N LEU A 328 -1.67 -15.80 -0.28
CA LEU A 328 -1.82 -15.13 -1.58
C LEU A 328 -2.61 -16.01 -2.56
N ASP A 329 -3.90 -16.20 -2.30
CA ASP A 329 -4.75 -17.18 -3.01
C ASP A 329 -5.67 -16.59 -4.10
N ASN A 330 -5.59 -15.28 -4.36
CA ASN A 330 -6.41 -14.63 -5.38
C ASN A 330 -5.70 -13.49 -6.09
N ILE A 331 -6.26 -13.10 -7.24
CA ILE A 331 -5.68 -12.13 -8.18
C ILE A 331 -5.55 -10.75 -7.56
N ASP A 332 -6.54 -10.30 -6.79
CA ASP A 332 -6.53 -8.97 -6.16
C ASP A 332 -5.38 -8.84 -5.16
N LEU A 333 -5.09 -9.91 -4.40
CA LEU A 333 -3.93 -9.95 -3.49
C LEU A 333 -2.61 -9.90 -4.25
N ILE A 334 -2.50 -10.64 -5.36
CA ILE A 334 -1.31 -10.64 -6.21
C ILE A 334 -1.09 -9.26 -6.81
N GLN A 335 -2.13 -8.63 -7.38
CA GLN A 335 -2.09 -7.26 -7.90
C GLN A 335 -1.63 -6.26 -6.83
N SER A 336 -2.19 -6.36 -5.62
CA SER A 336 -1.80 -5.48 -4.52
C SER A 336 -0.32 -5.65 -4.16
N LYS A 337 0.19 -6.89 -4.15
CA LYS A 337 1.61 -7.17 -3.88
C LYS A 337 2.54 -6.80 -5.04
N THR A 338 2.10 -6.92 -6.28
CA THR A 338 2.86 -6.41 -7.44
C THR A 338 2.97 -4.90 -7.38
N GLN A 339 1.85 -4.19 -7.14
CA GLN A 339 1.87 -2.74 -6.94
C GLN A 339 2.77 -2.34 -5.77
N MET A 340 2.78 -3.09 -4.66
CA MET A 340 3.71 -2.85 -3.57
C MET A 340 5.17 -2.91 -4.05
N ILE A 341 5.55 -3.94 -4.79
CA ILE A 341 6.93 -4.09 -5.31
C ILE A 341 7.28 -2.94 -6.26
N ASP A 342 6.37 -2.58 -7.18
CA ASP A 342 6.61 -1.47 -8.11
C ASP A 342 6.86 -0.16 -7.35
N ASN A 343 6.07 0.13 -6.31
CA ASN A 343 6.29 1.30 -5.46
C ASN A 343 7.61 1.21 -4.66
N LEU A 344 8.01 0.01 -4.21
CA LEU A 344 9.28 -0.19 -3.51
C LEU A 344 10.49 0.14 -4.40
N LEU A 345 10.45 -0.30 -5.66
CA LEU A 345 11.49 0.00 -6.65
C LEU A 345 11.61 1.50 -6.91
N GLU A 346 10.47 2.19 -7.06
CA GLU A 346 10.46 3.64 -7.26
C GLU A 346 11.00 4.42 -6.05
N ILE A 347 10.68 3.95 -4.83
CA ILE A 347 11.22 4.53 -3.59
C ILE A 347 12.73 4.30 -3.50
N GLU A 348 13.23 3.12 -3.88
CA GLU A 348 14.67 2.83 -3.92
C GLU A 348 15.39 3.79 -4.88
N ILE A 349 14.85 4.01 -6.07
CA ILE A 349 15.38 4.95 -7.06
C ILE A 349 15.44 6.36 -6.47
N ALA A 350 14.37 6.80 -5.79
CA ALA A 350 14.32 8.09 -5.14
C ALA A 350 15.38 8.21 -4.02
N TYR A 351 15.56 7.18 -3.20
CA TYR A 351 16.62 7.13 -2.19
C TYR A 351 18.02 7.14 -2.81
N SER A 352 18.24 6.42 -3.91
CA SER A 352 19.50 6.44 -4.65
C SER A 352 19.82 7.85 -5.17
N MET A 353 18.81 8.61 -5.61
CA MET A 353 19.00 10.03 -5.95
C MET A 353 19.30 10.90 -4.74
N LEU A 354 18.71 10.62 -3.57
CA LEU A 354 19.05 11.33 -2.34
C LEU A 354 20.49 11.02 -1.90
N LYS A 355 20.94 9.76 -2.07
CA LYS A 355 22.28 9.27 -1.76
C LYS A 355 23.29 9.67 -2.85
N GLY A 356 23.94 10.80 -2.67
CA GLY A 356 25.07 11.22 -3.49
C GLY A 356 25.64 12.49 -2.88
N SER A 357 26.97 12.57 -2.77
CA SER A 357 27.62 13.59 -1.97
C SER A 357 27.19 15.00 -2.40
N ILE A 358 26.73 15.79 -1.42
CA ILE A 358 26.50 17.22 -1.55
C ILE A 358 27.90 17.89 -1.48
N ASP A 359 28.80 17.47 -2.38
CA ASP A 359 30.17 17.98 -2.45
C ASP A 359 30.23 19.35 -3.14
N GLU A 360 29.12 19.78 -3.75
CA GLU A 360 28.95 21.14 -4.24
C GLU A 360 28.56 22.07 -3.09
N LYS A 361 29.56 22.50 -2.31
CA LYS A 361 29.41 23.40 -1.15
C LYS A 361 28.69 24.73 -1.45
N ASP A 362 28.50 25.05 -2.73
CA ASP A 362 27.96 26.31 -3.21
C ASP A 362 26.56 26.21 -3.87
N GLU A 363 25.91 25.03 -3.89
CA GLU A 363 24.57 24.89 -4.50
C GLU A 363 23.46 24.58 -3.49
N HIS A 364 22.25 25.10 -3.72
CA HIS A 364 21.11 24.86 -2.84
C HIS A 364 20.62 23.40 -2.98
N PRO A 365 20.31 22.67 -1.89
CA PRO A 365 19.95 21.24 -1.93
C PRO A 365 18.80 20.88 -2.88
N ILE A 366 17.79 21.76 -3.00
CA ILE A 366 16.67 21.59 -3.94
C ILE A 366 17.18 21.60 -5.40
N ASP A 367 18.14 22.45 -5.73
CA ASP A 367 18.68 22.56 -7.09
C ASP A 367 19.49 21.31 -7.44
N VAL A 368 20.25 20.77 -6.48
CA VAL A 368 20.96 19.50 -6.62
C VAL A 368 19.98 18.35 -6.92
N HIS A 369 18.89 18.23 -6.16
CA HIS A 369 17.90 17.19 -6.40
C HIS A 369 17.12 17.40 -7.70
N TYR A 370 16.81 18.66 -8.04
CA TYR A 370 16.19 19.02 -9.32
C TYR A 370 17.06 18.58 -10.50
N LYS A 371 18.38 18.84 -10.47
CA LYS A 371 19.32 18.38 -11.51
C LYS A 371 19.33 16.86 -11.65
N LYS A 372 19.25 16.11 -10.54
CA LYS A 372 19.21 14.64 -10.55
C LYS A 372 17.96 14.09 -11.26
N LEU A 373 16.87 14.86 -11.35
CA LEU A 373 15.70 14.48 -12.14
C LEU A 373 15.96 14.50 -13.64
N LYS A 374 17.00 15.17 -14.14
CA LYS A 374 17.28 15.27 -15.59
C LYS A 374 16.04 15.68 -16.40
N CYS A 375 15.31 16.63 -15.86
CA CYS A 375 14.00 17.04 -16.34
C CYS A 375 13.80 18.52 -16.09
N VAL A 376 13.42 19.25 -17.13
CA VAL A 376 12.99 20.65 -17.02
C VAL A 376 11.52 20.67 -16.62
N ILE A 377 11.20 21.45 -15.58
CA ILE A 377 9.85 21.60 -15.02
C ILE A 377 9.48 23.09 -15.06
N GLU A 378 8.55 23.44 -15.95
CA GLU A 378 8.13 24.83 -16.15
C GLU A 378 6.70 25.04 -15.64
N PRO A 379 6.49 25.93 -14.63
CA PRO A 379 5.15 26.27 -14.18
C PRO A 379 4.32 26.93 -15.29
N VAL A 380 3.08 26.47 -15.46
CA VAL A 380 2.11 27.08 -16.38
C VAL A 380 1.26 28.09 -15.61
N ASP A 381 1.23 29.33 -16.11
CA ASP A 381 0.41 30.38 -15.52
C ASP A 381 -1.09 30.04 -15.63
N LYS A 382 -1.79 30.16 -14.50
CA LYS A 382 -3.22 29.85 -14.34
C LYS A 382 -4.14 30.66 -15.25
N ASN A 383 -3.69 31.83 -15.69
CA ASN A 383 -4.47 32.71 -16.56
C ASN A 383 -4.43 32.30 -18.04
N THR A 384 -3.52 31.39 -18.41
CA THR A 384 -3.35 30.94 -19.80
C THR A 384 -4.49 30.04 -20.24
N GLU A 385 -4.81 30.08 -21.54
CA GLU A 385 -5.80 29.18 -22.14
C GLU A 385 -5.36 27.71 -22.06
N GLU A 386 -4.06 27.46 -22.03
CA GLU A 386 -3.48 26.15 -21.81
C GLU A 386 -3.87 25.58 -20.44
N PHE A 387 -3.67 26.34 -19.36
CA PHE A 387 -4.06 25.93 -18.01
C PHE A 387 -5.57 25.64 -17.93
N LYS A 388 -6.38 26.59 -18.39
CA LYS A 388 -7.86 26.46 -18.37
C LYS A 388 -8.34 25.26 -19.17
N ARG A 389 -7.70 24.95 -20.30
CA ARG A 389 -8.04 23.78 -21.11
C ARG A 389 -7.77 22.48 -20.37
N ILE A 390 -6.61 22.35 -19.72
CA ILE A 390 -6.26 21.15 -18.95
C ILE A 390 -7.16 21.01 -17.71
N GLU A 391 -7.46 22.12 -17.03
CA GLU A 391 -8.43 22.13 -15.93
C GLU A 391 -9.82 21.67 -16.41
N GLN A 392 -10.28 22.18 -17.56
CA GLN A 392 -11.56 21.81 -18.15
C GLN A 392 -11.59 20.34 -18.57
N TYR A 393 -10.49 19.81 -19.11
CA TYR A 393 -10.33 18.39 -19.43
C TYR A 393 -10.48 17.53 -18.17
N MET A 394 -9.77 17.88 -17.09
CA MET A 394 -9.87 17.17 -15.80
C MET A 394 -11.30 17.18 -15.25
N ILE A 395 -11.98 18.33 -15.27
CA ILE A 395 -13.36 18.48 -14.76
C ILE A 395 -14.35 17.68 -15.60
N ASN A 396 -14.29 17.80 -16.94
CA ASN A 396 -15.24 17.13 -17.83
C ASN A 396 -15.12 15.61 -17.79
N THR A 397 -13.90 15.11 -17.58
CA THR A 397 -13.61 13.68 -17.61
C THR A 397 -13.56 13.04 -16.21
N HIS A 398 -14.20 13.69 -15.24
CA HIS A 398 -14.52 13.08 -13.95
C HIS A 398 -15.70 12.12 -14.09
N ALA A 399 -15.42 10.82 -13.97
CA ALA A 399 -16.43 9.77 -14.04
C ALA A 399 -17.53 9.93 -12.96
N SER A 400 -18.79 9.77 -13.37
CA SER A 400 -19.96 9.92 -12.50
C SER A 400 -20.01 8.93 -11.33
N ILE A 401 -19.42 7.73 -11.49
CA ILE A 401 -19.39 6.71 -10.43
C ILE A 401 -18.29 6.96 -9.39
N HIS A 402 -17.26 7.76 -9.72
CA HIS A 402 -16.19 8.14 -8.79
C HIS A 402 -16.62 9.39 -8.00
N ASN A 403 -17.76 9.28 -7.30
CA ASN A 403 -18.44 10.42 -6.68
C ASN A 403 -18.05 10.67 -5.21
N THR A 404 -17.11 9.89 -4.67
CA THR A 404 -16.60 10.01 -3.29
C THR A 404 -15.66 11.19 -3.10
N TYR A 405 -15.12 11.74 -4.18
CA TYR A 405 -14.28 12.93 -4.18
C TYR A 405 -14.53 13.79 -5.43
N THR A 406 -14.04 15.02 -5.39
CA THR A 406 -13.87 15.89 -6.56
C THR A 406 -12.41 16.29 -6.69
N LEU A 407 -11.98 16.64 -7.92
CA LEU A 407 -10.60 17.03 -8.21
C LEU A 407 -10.50 18.53 -8.41
N LYS A 408 -9.45 19.14 -7.86
CA LYS A 408 -9.11 20.54 -8.06
C LYS A 408 -7.65 20.67 -8.49
N LEU A 409 -7.41 21.42 -9.56
CA LEU A 409 -6.06 21.64 -10.09
C LEU A 409 -5.38 22.76 -9.30
N LYS A 410 -4.32 22.43 -8.56
CA LYS A 410 -3.55 23.43 -7.80
C LYS A 410 -2.49 24.09 -8.66
N GLU A 411 -1.71 23.27 -9.36
CA GLU A 411 -0.56 23.67 -10.17
C GLU A 411 -0.44 22.77 -11.40
N LEU A 412 0.01 23.35 -12.50
CA LEU A 412 0.28 22.67 -13.75
C LEU A 412 1.70 22.98 -14.16
N PHE A 413 2.45 21.95 -14.54
CA PHE A 413 3.83 22.08 -14.99
C PHE A 413 3.97 21.45 -16.37
N LYS A 414 4.68 22.12 -17.27
CA LYS A 414 5.23 21.50 -18.48
C LYS A 414 6.46 20.71 -18.12
N ILE A 415 6.56 19.52 -18.69
CA ILE A 415 7.61 18.56 -18.42
C ILE A 415 8.42 18.34 -19.70
N ILE A 416 9.73 18.49 -19.61
CA ILE A 416 10.66 18.21 -20.71
C ILE A 416 11.78 17.33 -20.15
N ARG A 417 11.68 16.04 -20.42
CA ARG A 417 12.66 15.03 -19.96
C ARG A 417 13.84 14.93 -20.91
N GLU A 418 15.03 14.71 -20.35
CA GLU A 418 16.26 14.55 -21.12
C GLU A 418 16.16 13.35 -22.11
N GLY A 419 16.43 13.63 -23.39
CA GLY A 419 16.40 12.66 -24.49
C GLY A 419 15.04 12.06 -24.83
N GLU A 420 13.95 12.43 -24.14
CA GLU A 420 12.61 11.87 -24.42
C GLU A 420 12.09 12.32 -25.78
N ASP A 421 12.35 13.58 -26.14
CA ASP A 421 11.99 14.10 -27.45
C ASP A 421 12.65 13.33 -28.59
N ASP A 422 13.92 12.97 -28.44
CA ASP A 422 14.69 12.22 -29.45
C ASP A 422 14.14 10.81 -29.64
N ARG A 423 13.85 10.11 -28.53
CA ARG A 423 13.21 8.78 -28.55
C ARG A 423 11.82 8.82 -29.19
N PHE A 424 11.07 9.89 -28.93
CA PHE A 424 9.71 10.10 -29.45
C PHE A 424 9.69 10.50 -30.94
N GLN A 425 10.77 11.07 -31.50
CA GLN A 425 10.80 11.58 -32.89
C GLN A 425 10.32 10.56 -33.93
N LYS A 426 10.72 9.29 -33.79
CA LYS A 426 10.35 8.23 -34.74
C LYS A 426 8.85 7.92 -34.75
N TRP A 427 8.15 8.27 -33.67
CA TRP A 427 6.72 8.06 -33.50
C TRP A 427 5.88 9.25 -33.97
N LYS A 428 6.45 10.45 -34.16
CA LYS A 428 5.71 11.65 -34.62
C LYS A 428 4.99 11.48 -35.96
N LYS A 429 5.45 10.58 -36.81
CA LYS A 429 4.80 10.28 -38.11
C LYS A 429 3.61 9.34 -37.97
N LEU A 430 3.49 8.66 -36.83
CA LEU A 430 2.35 7.80 -36.54
C LEU A 430 1.10 8.68 -36.42
N LYS A 431 -0.04 8.19 -36.89
CA LYS A 431 -1.31 8.89 -36.71
C LYS A 431 -1.87 8.60 -35.31
N ASN A 432 -2.93 9.30 -34.91
CA ASN A 432 -3.64 9.05 -33.65
C ASN A 432 -2.75 9.25 -32.41
N HIS A 433 -2.28 10.48 -32.24
CA HIS A 433 -1.64 10.93 -31.01
C HIS A 433 -2.71 11.45 -30.07
N GLN A 434 -2.73 10.96 -28.83
CA GLN A 434 -3.71 11.39 -27.83
C GLN A 434 -3.03 11.86 -26.55
N LEU A 435 -3.58 12.92 -25.94
CA LEU A 435 -3.17 13.40 -24.63
C LEU A 435 -3.98 12.68 -23.55
N LEU A 436 -3.37 11.74 -22.84
CA LEU A 436 -4.05 10.82 -21.94
C LEU A 436 -3.52 10.89 -20.50
N TRP A 437 -4.39 10.55 -19.55
CA TRP A 437 -4.12 10.59 -18.11
C TRP A 437 -3.36 9.37 -17.63
N HIS A 438 -2.34 9.60 -16.81
CA HIS A 438 -1.68 8.56 -16.01
C HIS A 438 -1.57 9.02 -14.55
N GLY A 439 -2.00 8.18 -13.62
CA GLY A 439 -1.93 8.47 -12.18
C GLY A 439 -1.00 7.49 -11.49
N SER A 440 -0.27 7.97 -10.49
CA SER A 440 0.65 7.17 -9.68
C SER A 440 0.77 7.79 -8.29
N ARG A 441 1.31 7.06 -7.32
CA ARG A 441 1.59 7.62 -5.98
C ARG A 441 2.66 8.71 -6.08
N ILE A 442 2.59 9.71 -5.21
CA ILE A 442 3.58 10.82 -5.14
C ILE A 442 5.02 10.28 -5.07
N THR A 443 5.24 9.22 -4.29
CA THR A 443 6.55 8.58 -4.11
C THR A 443 7.21 8.12 -5.40
N ASN A 444 6.43 7.87 -6.45
CA ASN A 444 6.94 7.33 -7.70
C ASN A 444 7.38 8.44 -8.68
N PHE A 445 7.02 9.69 -8.42
CA PHE A 445 7.28 10.76 -9.39
C PHE A 445 8.76 11.12 -9.50
N ALA A 446 9.59 10.86 -8.48
CA ALA A 446 11.04 11.04 -8.61
C ALA A 446 11.65 10.09 -9.67
N GLY A 447 11.27 8.80 -9.64
CA GLY A 447 11.68 7.83 -10.65
C GLY A 447 11.04 8.09 -12.01
N ILE A 448 9.73 8.39 -12.06
CA ILE A 448 9.05 8.71 -13.32
C ILE A 448 9.61 9.97 -14.00
N LEU A 449 9.94 11.01 -13.24
CA LEU A 449 10.51 12.26 -13.78
C LEU A 449 11.98 12.13 -14.18
N SER A 450 12.70 11.11 -13.72
CA SER A 450 14.10 10.84 -14.10
C SER A 450 14.25 9.78 -15.18
N GLN A 451 13.53 8.66 -15.09
CA GLN A 451 13.67 7.51 -15.99
C GLN A 451 12.53 7.39 -17.00
N GLY A 452 11.36 7.94 -16.71
CA GLY A 452 10.16 7.89 -17.55
C GLY A 452 9.18 6.84 -17.06
N LEU A 453 8.11 6.60 -17.83
CA LEU A 453 7.19 5.52 -17.52
C LEU A 453 7.77 4.18 -18.01
N CYS A 454 7.86 3.21 -17.10
CA CYS A 454 8.42 1.90 -17.38
C CYS A 454 7.33 0.84 -17.61
N ILE A 455 7.65 -0.16 -18.43
CA ILE A 455 6.84 -1.38 -18.52
C ILE A 455 7.32 -2.33 -17.43
N ALA A 456 6.38 -3.01 -16.78
CA ALA A 456 6.70 -4.01 -15.76
C ALA A 456 7.70 -5.05 -16.27
N THR A 457 8.67 -5.42 -15.43
CA THR A 457 9.77 -6.31 -15.82
C THR A 457 9.26 -7.71 -16.21
N PRO A 458 10.04 -8.52 -16.96
CA PRO A 458 9.64 -9.87 -17.35
C PRO A 458 9.27 -10.77 -16.16
N GLU A 459 9.89 -10.57 -14.99
CA GLU A 459 9.69 -11.34 -13.77
C GLU A 459 8.36 -11.02 -13.06
N ALA A 460 7.81 -9.81 -13.24
CA ALA A 460 6.53 -9.43 -12.65
C ALA A 460 5.41 -10.38 -13.13
N PRO A 461 4.41 -10.71 -12.30
CA PRO A 461 3.31 -11.55 -12.75
C PRO A 461 2.50 -10.84 -13.84
N MET A 462 2.09 -11.57 -14.89
CA MET A 462 1.11 -11.04 -15.87
C MET A 462 -0.29 -10.89 -15.25
N THR A 463 -0.57 -11.70 -14.23
CA THR A 463 -1.82 -11.71 -13.49
C THR A 463 -2.05 -10.36 -12.83
N GLY A 464 -3.06 -9.64 -13.32
CA GLY A 464 -3.42 -8.34 -12.80
C GLY A 464 -3.42 -7.20 -13.83
N TYR A 465 -2.81 -7.45 -14.99
CA TYR A 465 -2.85 -6.54 -16.13
C TYR A 465 -3.99 -6.96 -17.08
N MET A 466 -4.98 -6.10 -17.29
CA MET A 466 -6.15 -6.45 -18.11
C MET A 466 -5.78 -6.76 -19.57
N PHE A 467 -4.72 -6.12 -20.07
CA PHE A 467 -4.26 -6.19 -21.45
C PHE A 467 -2.77 -6.57 -21.58
N GLY A 468 -2.27 -7.31 -20.58
CA GLY A 468 -0.85 -7.67 -20.46
C GLY A 468 0.06 -6.50 -20.07
N LYS A 469 1.37 -6.75 -20.00
CA LYS A 469 2.33 -5.78 -19.49
C LYS A 469 2.58 -4.67 -20.50
N GLY A 470 2.23 -3.45 -20.14
CA GLY A 470 2.42 -2.24 -20.93
C GLY A 470 2.21 -1.02 -20.05
N VAL A 471 2.36 0.18 -20.61
CA VAL A 471 2.04 1.42 -19.89
C VAL A 471 0.57 1.76 -20.13
N TYR A 472 -0.18 1.89 -19.04
CA TYR A 472 -1.62 2.11 -19.06
C TYR A 472 -1.96 3.60 -18.93
N PHE A 473 -2.90 4.03 -19.76
CA PHE A 473 -3.46 5.37 -19.79
C PHE A 473 -4.99 5.32 -19.83
N ALA A 474 -5.63 6.40 -19.38
CA ALA A 474 -7.06 6.58 -19.49
C ALA A 474 -7.40 7.95 -20.10
N ASP A 475 -8.56 8.04 -20.73
CA ASP A 475 -9.15 9.31 -21.19
C ASP A 475 -10.09 9.93 -20.13
N MET A 476 -10.29 9.23 -19.00
CA MET A 476 -11.07 9.70 -17.85
C MET A 476 -10.16 10.07 -16.68
N ALA A 477 -10.12 11.35 -16.30
CA ALA A 477 -9.23 11.86 -15.25
C ALA A 477 -9.41 11.10 -13.92
N SER A 478 -10.64 10.93 -13.45
CA SER A 478 -10.86 10.28 -12.15
C SER A 478 -10.57 8.78 -12.14
N LYS A 479 -10.48 8.13 -13.32
CA LYS A 479 -10.01 6.74 -13.39
C LYS A 479 -8.52 6.67 -13.07
N SER A 480 -7.72 7.51 -13.71
CA SER A 480 -6.29 7.61 -13.41
C SER A 480 -6.03 8.17 -12.01
N ALA A 481 -6.86 9.10 -11.52
CA ALA A 481 -6.72 9.69 -10.18
C ALA A 481 -6.82 8.66 -9.04
N ASN A 482 -7.55 7.56 -9.22
CA ASN A 482 -7.62 6.49 -8.23
C ASN A 482 -6.26 5.81 -7.96
N TYR A 483 -5.31 5.91 -8.90
CA TYR A 483 -3.96 5.37 -8.73
C TYR A 483 -3.05 6.29 -7.91
N CYS A 484 -3.46 7.54 -7.64
CA CYS A 484 -2.72 8.45 -6.78
C CYS A 484 -2.76 8.06 -5.30
N LEU A 485 -3.82 7.34 -4.89
CA LEU A 485 -4.07 6.86 -3.52
C LEU A 485 -3.83 7.92 -2.43
N PRO A 486 -4.43 9.13 -2.52
CA PRO A 486 -4.25 10.15 -1.49
C PRO A 486 -4.98 9.76 -0.21
N LYS A 487 -4.46 10.23 0.93
CA LYS A 487 -5.11 10.07 2.24
C LYS A 487 -6.10 11.23 2.45
N ARG A 488 -7.14 11.04 3.27
CA ARG A 488 -8.09 12.12 3.60
C ARG A 488 -7.40 13.27 4.36
N GLU A 489 -6.42 12.93 5.17
CA GLU A 489 -5.64 13.87 6.00
C GLU A 489 -4.63 14.67 5.17
N THR A 490 -4.17 14.09 4.05
CA THR A 490 -3.22 14.68 3.11
C THR A 490 -3.77 14.51 1.68
N PRO A 491 -4.80 15.28 1.29
CA PRO A 491 -5.56 15.06 0.05
C PRO A 491 -4.83 15.56 -1.21
N GLU A 492 -3.51 15.65 -1.21
CA GLU A 492 -2.74 16.04 -2.39
C GLU A 492 -2.32 14.81 -3.19
N GLY A 493 -2.32 14.93 -4.51
CA GLY A 493 -1.83 13.92 -5.43
C GLY A 493 -1.15 14.53 -6.64
N LEU A 494 -0.45 13.67 -7.38
CA LEU A 494 0.19 14.02 -8.65
C LEU A 494 -0.38 13.15 -9.77
N MET A 495 -0.60 13.76 -10.94
CA MET A 495 -1.04 13.08 -12.15
C MET A 495 -0.28 13.60 -13.36
N LEU A 496 -0.12 12.75 -14.37
CA LEU A 496 0.49 13.09 -15.65
C LEU A 496 -0.57 13.21 -16.75
N LEU A 497 -0.26 14.08 -17.71
CA LEU A 497 -0.77 14.00 -19.07
C LEU A 497 0.38 13.71 -20.02
N CYS A 498 0.23 12.62 -20.76
CA CYS A 498 1.23 12.18 -21.73
C CYS A 498 0.65 12.24 -23.13
N GLU A 499 1.44 12.74 -24.09
CA GLU A 499 1.19 12.53 -25.50
C GLU A 499 1.58 11.08 -25.82
N VAL A 500 0.60 10.28 -26.21
CA VAL A 500 0.77 8.85 -26.49
C VAL A 500 0.52 8.63 -27.99
N ALA A 501 1.54 8.14 -28.69
CA ALA A 501 1.47 7.77 -30.09
C ALA A 501 0.81 6.39 -30.23
N LEU A 502 -0.51 6.36 -30.31
CA LEU A 502 -1.28 5.11 -30.32
C LEU A 502 -1.24 4.40 -31.68
N GLY A 503 -1.23 5.16 -32.78
CA GLY A 503 -1.37 4.56 -34.11
C GLY A 503 -2.70 3.84 -34.27
N ASN A 504 -2.66 2.73 -35.00
CA ASN A 504 -3.79 1.84 -35.11
C ASN A 504 -3.93 1.04 -33.82
N THR A 505 -5.06 1.19 -33.13
CA THR A 505 -5.35 0.46 -31.91
C THR A 505 -5.92 -0.92 -32.24
N TYR A 506 -5.55 -1.91 -31.44
CA TYR A 506 -6.30 -3.16 -31.33
C TYR A 506 -7.39 -3.01 -30.26
N ASP A 507 -8.64 -3.00 -30.69
CA ASP A 507 -9.78 -2.74 -29.82
C ASP A 507 -10.22 -4.03 -29.09
N CYS A 508 -10.17 -4.00 -27.76
CA CYS A 508 -10.53 -5.10 -26.88
C CYS A 508 -11.78 -4.76 -26.06
N TYR A 509 -12.72 -5.70 -25.98
CA TYR A 509 -13.98 -5.51 -25.22
C TYR A 509 -14.01 -6.29 -23.90
N LYS A 510 -12.99 -7.12 -23.67
CA LYS A 510 -12.78 -7.94 -22.46
C LYS A 510 -11.29 -8.09 -22.22
N THR A 511 -10.92 -8.44 -20.98
CA THR A 511 -9.55 -8.80 -20.60
C THR A 511 -8.92 -9.75 -21.61
N THR A 512 -7.76 -9.38 -22.15
CA THR A 512 -7.05 -10.12 -23.20
C THR A 512 -5.55 -9.93 -23.00
N ASN A 513 -4.80 -10.99 -22.70
CA ASN A 513 -3.37 -10.87 -22.46
C ASN A 513 -2.61 -10.60 -23.77
N LEU A 514 -1.95 -9.44 -23.86
CA LEU A 514 -1.25 -8.97 -25.06
C LEU A 514 0.15 -8.42 -24.68
N SER A 515 1.03 -8.36 -25.66
CA SER A 515 2.40 -7.84 -25.56
C SER A 515 2.81 -7.23 -26.91
N ALA A 516 3.99 -6.61 -26.97
CA ALA A 516 4.54 -6.09 -28.22
C ALA A 516 4.64 -7.17 -29.31
N GLU A 517 4.93 -8.42 -28.94
CA GLU A 517 5.13 -9.55 -29.86
C GLU A 517 3.82 -10.21 -30.28
N THR A 518 2.77 -10.09 -29.46
CA THR A 518 1.47 -10.75 -29.68
C THR A 518 0.39 -9.81 -30.20
N LEU A 519 0.68 -8.52 -30.29
CA LEU A 519 -0.17 -7.53 -30.93
C LEU A 519 -0.48 -7.93 -32.39
N PRO A 520 -1.75 -7.86 -32.84
CA PRO A 520 -2.09 -8.15 -34.22
C PRO A 520 -1.36 -7.26 -35.23
N ALA A 521 -0.99 -7.86 -36.36
CA ALA A 521 -0.28 -7.16 -37.43
C ALA A 521 -1.01 -5.88 -37.87
N GLY A 522 -0.27 -4.78 -37.98
CA GLY A 522 -0.80 -3.47 -38.37
C GLY A 522 -1.28 -2.61 -37.20
N THR A 523 -1.25 -3.11 -35.96
CA THR A 523 -1.57 -2.34 -34.74
C THR A 523 -0.31 -1.97 -33.95
N GLN A 524 -0.36 -0.89 -33.16
CA GLN A 524 0.78 -0.39 -32.37
C GLN A 524 0.44 -0.20 -30.88
N SER A 525 -0.84 -0.32 -30.53
CA SER A 525 -1.31 -0.16 -29.16
C SER A 525 -2.60 -0.96 -28.97
N THR A 526 -3.01 -1.17 -27.72
CA THR A 526 -4.30 -1.76 -27.38
C THR A 526 -5.24 -0.68 -26.85
N LYS A 527 -6.53 -0.79 -27.20
CA LYS A 527 -7.60 0.02 -26.61
C LYS A 527 -8.62 -0.89 -25.94
N GLY A 528 -8.65 -0.90 -24.61
CA GLY A 528 -9.78 -1.43 -23.86
C GLY A 528 -10.99 -0.51 -24.07
N CYS A 529 -12.02 -0.99 -24.75
CA CYS A 529 -13.19 -0.21 -25.13
C CYS A 529 -14.24 -0.19 -24.02
N GLY A 530 -14.41 0.93 -23.34
CA GLY A 530 -15.35 1.09 -22.23
C GLY A 530 -16.76 1.54 -22.63
N GLN A 531 -17.72 1.32 -21.75
CA GLN A 531 -19.12 1.77 -21.91
C GLN A 531 -19.27 3.29 -21.90
N THR A 532 -18.40 4.01 -21.19
CA THR A 532 -18.39 5.47 -21.10
C THR A 532 -17.13 6.03 -21.74
N ILE A 533 -17.28 6.98 -22.65
CA ILE A 533 -16.19 7.67 -23.35
C ILE A 533 -16.37 9.19 -23.24
N PRO A 534 -15.32 10.01 -23.34
CA PRO A 534 -15.47 11.45 -23.56
C PRO A 534 -16.26 11.73 -24.84
N ASP A 535 -17.18 12.69 -24.81
CA ASP A 535 -17.99 13.07 -25.98
C ASP A 535 -17.09 13.48 -27.17
N PRO A 536 -17.08 12.71 -28.27
CA PRO A 536 -16.24 12.99 -29.43
C PRO A 536 -16.49 14.36 -30.08
N LYS A 537 -17.69 14.95 -29.86
CA LYS A 537 -18.03 16.28 -30.38
C LYS A 537 -17.34 17.41 -29.64
N GLN A 538 -16.81 17.14 -28.45
CA GLN A 538 -16.14 18.11 -27.58
C GLN A 538 -14.64 17.85 -27.49
N HIS A 539 -14.11 17.02 -28.37
CA HIS A 539 -12.67 16.82 -28.53
C HIS A 539 -12.00 18.11 -28.99
N TYR A 540 -10.80 18.34 -28.47
CA TYR A 540 -9.93 19.43 -28.92
C TYR A 540 -8.77 18.82 -29.73
N TYR A 541 -8.47 19.42 -30.88
CA TYR A 541 -7.33 19.04 -31.71
C TYR A 541 -6.28 20.15 -31.64
N THR A 542 -5.03 19.78 -31.36
CA THR A 542 -3.89 20.70 -31.37
C THR A 542 -3.45 20.98 -32.81
N ASP A 543 -2.68 22.04 -33.01
CA ASP A 543 -2.24 22.48 -34.35
C ASP A 543 -1.37 21.43 -35.06
N ASP A 544 -0.69 20.58 -34.29
CA ASP A 544 0.10 19.44 -34.76
C ASP A 544 -0.72 18.15 -34.97
N GLY A 545 -2.05 18.21 -34.82
CA GLY A 545 -2.97 17.10 -35.07
C GLY A 545 -3.16 16.12 -33.90
N GLY A 546 -2.59 16.43 -32.73
CA GLY A 546 -2.84 15.69 -31.49
C GLY A 546 -4.28 15.86 -30.99
N LEU A 547 -4.83 14.81 -30.37
CA LEU A 547 -6.19 14.80 -29.85
C LEU A 547 -6.18 14.90 -28.32
N ILE A 548 -6.95 15.84 -27.77
CA ILE A 548 -7.29 15.92 -26.34
C ILE A 548 -8.77 15.51 -26.19
N PRO A 549 -9.07 14.30 -25.68
CA PRO A 549 -10.44 13.82 -25.54
C PRO A 549 -11.14 14.43 -24.31
N MET A 550 -11.38 15.75 -24.36
CA MET A 550 -11.84 16.56 -23.22
C MET A 550 -13.36 16.72 -23.06
N GLY A 551 -14.13 15.92 -23.79
CA GLY A 551 -15.58 15.92 -23.70
C GLY A 551 -16.10 15.34 -22.40
N ARG A 552 -17.32 15.70 -22.02
CA ARG A 552 -18.00 15.04 -20.88
C ARG A 552 -18.28 13.57 -21.19
N GLY A 553 -18.26 12.73 -20.16
CA GLY A 553 -18.54 11.31 -20.30
C GLY A 553 -19.94 11.03 -20.88
N VAL A 554 -20.00 10.33 -22.00
CA VAL A 554 -21.22 9.85 -22.66
C VAL A 554 -21.19 8.32 -22.82
N ASN A 555 -22.36 7.70 -22.81
CA ASN A 555 -22.46 6.26 -23.03
C ASN A 555 -22.23 5.94 -24.51
N ALA A 556 -21.18 5.15 -24.79
CA ALA A 556 -20.79 4.74 -26.14
C ALA A 556 -21.65 3.59 -26.69
N LYS A 557 -22.49 2.96 -25.86
CA LYS A 557 -23.37 1.84 -26.18
C LYS A 557 -22.64 0.68 -26.86
N ILE A 558 -21.42 0.39 -26.39
CA ILE A 558 -20.58 -0.65 -26.97
C ILE A 558 -21.15 -2.03 -26.58
N PRO A 559 -21.58 -2.85 -27.55
CA PRO A 559 -22.12 -4.17 -27.24
C PRO A 559 -21.06 -5.05 -26.57
N HIS A 560 -21.45 -5.79 -25.54
CA HIS A 560 -20.62 -6.84 -24.91
C HIS A 560 -19.30 -6.38 -24.29
N SER A 561 -19.07 -5.08 -24.08
CA SER A 561 -17.92 -4.62 -23.31
C SER A 561 -18.12 -4.84 -21.81
N SER A 562 -17.12 -5.46 -21.16
CA SER A 562 -17.05 -5.63 -19.71
C SER A 562 -16.39 -4.44 -18.99
N LEU A 563 -15.98 -3.40 -19.72
CA LEU A 563 -15.20 -2.26 -19.20
C LEU A 563 -16.11 -1.05 -19.02
N LEU A 564 -15.98 -0.34 -17.89
CA LEU A 564 -16.77 0.87 -17.63
C LEU A 564 -16.25 2.10 -18.40
N TYR A 565 -14.94 2.20 -18.56
CA TYR A 565 -14.22 3.32 -19.18
C TYR A 565 -13.09 2.78 -20.05
N ASN A 566 -12.62 3.58 -21.01
CA ASN A 566 -11.52 3.17 -21.88
C ASN A 566 -10.21 2.95 -21.11
N GLU A 567 -9.33 2.16 -21.72
CA GLU A 567 -7.91 2.05 -21.39
C GLU A 567 -7.10 2.07 -22.67
N TYR A 568 -5.96 2.73 -22.64
CA TYR A 568 -5.01 2.75 -23.74
C TYR A 568 -3.69 2.20 -23.24
N ILE A 569 -3.15 1.22 -23.95
CA ILE A 569 -1.95 0.49 -23.54
C ILE A 569 -0.95 0.52 -24.68
N VAL A 570 0.25 0.98 -24.38
CA VAL A 570 1.39 0.90 -25.28
C VAL A 570 2.43 -0.06 -24.72
N TYR A 571 3.10 -0.78 -25.62
CA TYR A 571 4.06 -1.82 -25.30
C TYR A 571 5.50 -1.41 -25.65
N ASN A 572 5.69 -0.15 -26.05
CA ASN A 572 6.99 0.48 -26.17
C ASN A 572 6.93 1.86 -25.48
N THR A 573 7.83 2.09 -24.53
CA THR A 573 7.90 3.33 -23.75
C THR A 573 8.26 4.56 -24.59
N GLU A 574 8.90 4.38 -25.74
CA GLU A 574 9.23 5.46 -26.66
C GLU A 574 7.99 6.02 -27.39
N GLN A 575 6.84 5.33 -27.34
CA GLN A 575 5.55 5.84 -27.83
C GLN A 575 4.95 6.90 -26.89
N ILE A 576 5.63 7.24 -25.81
CA ILE A 576 5.12 8.11 -24.74
C ILE A 576 6.02 9.33 -24.65
N LYS A 577 5.40 10.51 -24.60
CA LYS A 577 6.04 11.76 -24.22
C LYS A 577 5.27 12.40 -23.07
N ILE A 578 5.91 12.62 -21.94
CA ILE A 578 5.28 13.29 -20.79
C ILE A 578 5.19 14.78 -21.13
N LYS A 579 3.97 15.34 -21.16
CA LYS A 579 3.74 16.74 -21.50
C LYS A 579 3.53 17.60 -20.27
N TYR A 580 2.68 17.12 -19.37
CA TYR A 580 2.31 17.87 -18.18
C TYR A 580 2.33 17.01 -16.93
N LEU A 581 2.70 17.66 -15.82
CA LEU A 581 2.52 17.19 -14.47
C LEU A 581 1.51 18.10 -13.77
N LEU A 582 0.52 17.50 -13.13
CA LEU A 582 -0.54 18.18 -12.42
C LEU A 582 -0.40 17.90 -10.94
N ARG A 583 -0.36 18.96 -10.13
CA ARG A 583 -0.57 18.86 -8.68
C ARG A 583 -2.04 19.12 -8.39
N ILE A 584 -2.69 18.12 -7.83
CA ILE A 584 -4.14 18.10 -7.65
C ILE A 584 -4.52 17.90 -6.19
N GLU A 585 -5.69 18.40 -5.83
CA GLU A 585 -6.31 18.28 -4.51
C GLU A 585 -7.59 17.44 -4.64
N PHE A 586 -7.71 16.43 -3.79
CA PHE A 586 -8.84 15.51 -3.70
C PHE A 586 -9.80 15.98 -2.60
N ASN A 587 -10.89 16.62 -2.99
CA ASN A 587 -11.90 17.06 -2.02
C ASN A 587 -12.89 15.93 -1.79
N TYR A 588 -12.67 15.15 -0.72
CA TYR A 588 -13.55 14.06 -0.31
C TYR A 588 -14.88 14.62 0.21
N LYS A 589 -15.97 13.90 -0.08
CA LYS A 589 -17.27 14.18 0.52
C LYS A 589 -17.33 13.50 1.89
N ASP A 590 -17.87 14.22 2.87
CA ASP A 590 -18.12 13.74 4.23
C ASP A 590 -19.17 12.61 4.27
#